data_AF-A0A960IKJ5-F1
#
_entry.id   AF-A0A960IKJ5-F1
#
_cell.length_a   1.000
_cell.length_b   1.000
_cell.length_c   1.000
_cell.angle_alpha   90.00
_cell.angle_beta   90.00
_cell.angle_gamma   90.00
#
_symmetry.space_group_name_H-M   'P 1'
#
loop_
_entity.id
_entity.type
_entity.pdbx_description
1 polymer ?
#
loop_
_entity_poly.entity_id
_entity_poly.type
_entity_poly.pdbx_seq_one_letter_code
_entity_poly.pdbx_strand_id
1 'polypeptide(L)'
;MSHDHVVPVRTYIAVFLALMVLTATTVAVAFVDLGPMNNVVMLGIAVAKATLVVLFFMHVKYGTRLIPLVAAGGFFWLLILFSFTLSDYFSRGWLGAGTPWVR
;
A
#
# COMPACT_ATOMS: atom_id res chain seq x y z
N MET A 1 -35.44 -10.24 15.99
CA MET A 1 -34.79 -8.92 16.12
C MET A 1 -33.30 -9.15 16.26
N SER A 2 -32.60 -9.31 15.14
CA SER A 2 -31.15 -9.43 15.10
C SER A 2 -30.55 -8.07 15.45
N HIS A 3 -29.86 -7.98 16.57
CA HIS A 3 -29.02 -6.83 16.88
C HIS A 3 -27.86 -6.82 15.87
N ASP A 4 -27.99 -6.05 14.79
CA ASP A 4 -26.88 -5.73 13.92
C ASP A 4 -25.77 -5.09 14.76
N HIS A 5 -24.66 -5.81 14.93
CA HIS A 5 -23.51 -5.35 15.70
C HIS A 5 -22.75 -4.33 14.86
N VAL A 6 -23.35 -3.15 14.68
CA VAL A 6 -22.71 -2.02 14.02
C VAL A 6 -21.53 -1.61 14.89
N VAL A 7 -20.32 -1.74 14.34
CA VAL A 7 -19.08 -1.39 15.02
C VAL A 7 -19.20 0.06 15.53
N PRO A 8 -18.91 0.32 16.82
CA PRO A 8 -19.18 1.62 17.41
C PRO A 8 -18.39 2.71 16.68
N VAL A 9 -19.04 3.85 16.43
CA VAL A 9 -18.45 5.03 15.74
C VAL A 9 -17.12 5.45 16.37
N ARG A 10 -16.97 5.23 17.69
CA ARG A 10 -15.72 5.42 18.43
C ARG A 10 -14.50 4.71 17.81
N THR A 11 -14.68 3.51 17.27
CA THR A 11 -13.58 2.75 16.64
C THR A 11 -13.10 3.46 15.38
N TYR A 12 -14.01 3.94 14.52
CA TYR A 12 -13.63 4.68 13.31
C TYR A 12 -12.95 6.01 13.63
N ILE A 13 -13.42 6.72 14.66
CA ILE A 13 -12.80 7.97 15.11
C ILE A 13 -11.39 7.70 15.67
N ALA A 14 -11.20 6.65 16.46
CA ALA A 14 -9.88 6.29 16.99
C ALA A 14 -8.89 5.95 15.87
N VAL A 15 -9.32 5.17 14.87
CA VAL A 15 -8.50 4.83 13.70
C VAL A 15 -8.21 6.07 12.85
N PHE A 16 -9.18 6.96 12.67
CA PHE A 16 -8.99 8.23 11.98
C PHE A 16 -7.91 9.09 12.64
N LEU A 17 -7.94 9.22 13.96
CA LEU A 17 -6.89 9.94 14.69
C LEU A 17 -5.53 9.26 14.55
N ALA A 18 -5.47 7.93 14.59
CA ALA A 18 -4.22 7.21 14.32
C ALA A 18 -3.68 7.49 12.91
N LEU A 19 -4.53 7.54 11.89
CA LEU A 19 -4.14 7.91 10.52
C LEU A 19 -3.68 9.37 10.41
N MET A 20 -4.32 10.29 11.13
CA MET A 20 -3.90 11.69 11.19
C MET A 20 -2.51 11.83 11.77
N VAL A 21 -2.21 11.13 12.87
CA VAL A 21 -0.87 11.08 13.47
C VAL A 21 0.14 10.52 12.46
N LEU A 22 -0.17 9.39 11.84
CA LEU A 22 0.70 8.77 10.84
C LEU A 22 0.94 9.71 9.64
N THR A 23 0.00 10.60 9.35
CA THR A 23 0.11 11.61 8.28
C THR A 23 0.96 12.80 8.66
N ALA A 24 0.81 13.31 9.88
CA ALA A 24 1.75 14.27 10.42
C ALA A 24 3.18 13.70 10.41
N THR A 25 3.36 12.43 10.78
CA THR A 25 4.67 11.76 10.73
C THR A 25 5.24 11.70 9.33
N THR A 26 4.46 11.35 8.30
CA THR A 26 4.97 11.36 6.91
C THR A 26 5.40 12.75 6.45
N VAL A 27 4.67 13.78 6.85
CA VAL A 27 5.01 15.17 6.51
C VAL A 27 6.28 15.60 7.24
N ALA A 28 6.41 15.28 8.54
CA ALA A 28 7.61 15.57 9.31
C ALA A 28 8.85 14.87 8.73
N VAL A 29 8.72 13.57 8.40
CA VAL A 29 9.81 12.78 7.79
C VAL A 29 10.20 13.32 6.42
N ALA A 30 9.26 13.88 5.65
CA ALA A 30 9.58 14.48 4.36
C ALA A 30 10.49 15.72 4.44
N PHE A 31 10.57 16.38 5.60
CA PHE A 31 11.48 17.51 5.82
C PHE A 31 12.85 17.09 6.40
N VAL A 32 13.02 15.82 6.77
CA VAL A 32 14.27 15.30 7.33
C VAL A 32 14.98 14.48 6.26
N ASP A 33 16.22 14.84 5.93
CA ASP A 33 17.02 14.06 5.01
C ASP A 33 17.64 12.85 5.73
N LEU A 34 16.99 11.70 5.56
CA LEU A 34 17.42 10.41 6.11
C LEU A 34 18.45 9.69 5.22
N GLY A 35 18.91 10.34 4.15
CA GLY A 35 19.86 9.77 3.21
C GLY A 35 19.33 8.48 2.55
N PRO A 36 20.14 7.41 2.42
CA PRO A 36 19.74 6.17 1.72
C PRO A 36 18.51 5.48 2.33
N MET A 37 18.24 5.71 3.62
CA MET A 37 17.14 5.07 4.35
C MET A 37 15.78 5.75 4.10
N ASN A 38 15.76 6.92 3.44
CA ASN A 38 14.54 7.71 3.26
C ASN A 38 13.42 6.91 2.57
N ASN A 39 13.75 6.23 1.46
CA ASN A 39 12.77 5.44 0.71
C ASN A 39 12.17 4.30 1.54
N VAL A 40 12.99 3.61 2.33
CA VAL A 40 12.55 2.49 3.17
C VAL A 40 11.62 3.00 4.27
N VAL A 41 11.97 4.10 4.93
CA VAL A 41 11.15 4.70 6.00
C VAL A 41 9.82 5.24 5.44
N MET A 42 9.87 6.00 4.35
CA MET A 42 8.68 6.54 3.69
C MET A 42 7.72 5.42 3.25
N LEU A 43 8.26 4.36 2.63
CA LEU A 43 7.46 3.22 2.19
C LEU A 43 6.90 2.44 3.39
N GLY A 44 7.68 2.26 4.45
CA GLY A 44 7.23 1.61 5.69
C GLY A 44 6.04 2.33 6.32
N ILE A 45 6.10 3.68 6.41
CA ILE A 45 4.98 4.48 6.93
C ILE A 45 3.76 4.40 5.99
N ALA A 46 3.99 4.43 4.67
CA ALA A 46 2.91 4.30 3.69
C ALA A 46 2.18 2.95 3.80
N VAL A 47 2.93 1.84 3.95
CA VAL A 47 2.35 0.50 4.15
C VAL A 47 1.57 0.44 5.45
N ALA A 48 2.11 0.96 6.56
CA ALA A 48 1.41 1.00 7.84
C ALA A 48 0.06 1.74 7.75
N LYS A 49 0.01 2.89 7.06
CA LYS A 49 -1.25 3.61 6.77
C LYS A 49 -2.22 2.76 5.97
N ALA A 50 -1.74 2.14 4.88
CA ALA A 50 -2.56 1.33 4.01
C ALA A 50 -3.17 0.13 4.77
N THR A 51 -2.40 -0.54 5.63
CA THR A 51 -2.89 -1.65 6.46
C THR A 51 -4.00 -1.21 7.40
N LEU A 52 -3.86 -0.07 8.08
CA LEU A 52 -4.92 0.49 8.94
C LEU A 52 -6.21 0.79 8.15
N VAL A 53 -6.08 1.38 6.96
CA VAL A 53 -7.23 1.68 6.10
C VAL A 53 -7.94 0.40 5.64
N VAL A 54 -7.19 -0.60 5.17
CA VAL A 54 -7.72 -1.88 4.69
C VAL A 54 -8.43 -2.64 5.81
N LEU A 55 -7.83 -2.72 6.99
CA LEU A 55 -8.41 -3.50 8.10
C LEU A 55 -9.70 -2.88 8.65
N PHE A 56 -9.74 -1.55 8.81
CA PHE A 56 -10.83 -0.86 9.52
C PHE A 56 -11.82 -0.16 8.58
N PHE A 57 -11.37 0.66 7.64
CA PHE A 57 -12.28 1.42 6.77
C PHE A 57 -12.86 0.57 5.65
N MET A 58 -12.07 -0.33 5.05
CA MET A 58 -12.58 -1.29 4.07
C MET A 58 -13.34 -2.47 4.69
N HIS A 59 -13.54 -2.47 6.02
CA HIS A 59 -14.26 -3.51 6.75
C HIS A 59 -13.71 -4.93 6.53
N VAL A 60 -12.44 -5.08 6.15
CA VAL A 60 -11.85 -6.41 5.90
C VAL A 60 -11.86 -7.25 7.18
N LYS A 61 -11.65 -6.63 8.35
CA LYS A 61 -11.68 -7.33 9.65
C LYS A 61 -13.09 -7.65 10.16
N TYR A 62 -14.08 -6.81 9.85
CA TYR A 62 -15.43 -6.87 10.46
C TYR A 62 -16.51 -7.40 9.51
N GLY A 63 -16.22 -7.48 8.22
CA GLY A 63 -17.16 -7.94 7.21
C GLY A 63 -17.22 -9.45 7.06
N THR A 64 -17.90 -9.91 6.02
CA THR A 64 -18.06 -11.33 5.72
C THR A 64 -16.72 -11.95 5.30
N ARG A 65 -16.59 -13.28 5.44
CA ARG A 65 -15.36 -14.03 5.08
C ARG A 65 -14.95 -13.89 3.60
N LEU A 66 -15.85 -13.41 2.74
CA LEU A 66 -15.59 -13.15 1.32
C LEU A 66 -14.73 -11.89 1.11
N ILE A 67 -14.88 -10.87 1.95
CA ILE A 67 -14.16 -9.60 1.81
C ILE A 67 -12.63 -9.77 1.90
N PRO A 68 -12.05 -10.42 2.93
CA PRO A 68 -10.62 -10.63 3.00
C PRO A 68 -10.09 -11.52 1.86
N LEU A 69 -10.89 -12.48 1.37
CA LEU A 69 -10.49 -13.34 0.25
C LEU A 69 -10.34 -12.53 -1.05
N VAL A 70 -11.32 -11.68 -1.36
CA VAL A 70 -11.28 -10.81 -2.54
C VAL A 70 -10.16 -9.77 -2.41
N ALA A 71 -9.98 -9.18 -1.23
CA ALA A 71 -8.88 -8.25 -0.97
C ALA A 71 -7.50 -8.91 -1.17
N ALA A 72 -7.31 -10.11 -0.63
CA ALA A 72 -6.09 -10.89 -0.83
C ALA A 72 -5.87 -11.25 -2.31
N GLY A 73 -6.93 -11.63 -3.03
CA GLY A 73 -6.89 -11.86 -4.48
C GLY A 73 -6.46 -10.61 -5.26
N GLY A 74 -6.97 -9.44 -4.89
CA GLY A 74 -6.58 -8.15 -5.48
C GLY A 74 -5.10 -7.81 -5.24
N PHE A 75 -4.60 -7.99 -4.01
CA PHE A 75 -3.18 -7.82 -3.70
C PHE A 75 -2.30 -8.82 -4.43
N PHE A 76 -2.73 -10.09 -4.51
CA PHE A 76 -2.01 -11.12 -5.27
C PHE A 76 -1.90 -10.74 -6.74
N TRP A 77 -3.01 -10.29 -7.35
CA TRP A 77 -3.01 -9.83 -8.73
C TRP A 77 -2.10 -8.62 -8.94
N LEU A 78 -2.15 -7.63 -8.04
CA LEU A 78 -1.27 -6.46 -8.07
C LEU A 78 0.21 -6.85 -8.01
N LEU A 79 0.58 -7.82 -7.15
CA LEU A 79 1.96 -8.30 -7.03
C LEU A 79 2.45 -8.97 -8.32
N ILE A 80 1.59 -9.72 -9.02
CA ILE A 80 1.92 -10.30 -10.34
C ILE A 80 2.21 -9.17 -11.33
N LEU A 81 1.32 -8.19 -11.44
CA LEU A 81 1.48 -7.06 -12.37
C LEU A 81 2.75 -6.25 -12.09
N PHE A 82 3.03 -5.96 -10.81
CA PHE A 82 4.25 -5.28 -10.41
C PHE A 82 5.50 -6.09 -10.75
N SER A 83 5.48 -7.40 -10.48
CA SER A 83 6.63 -8.27 -10.76
C SER A 83 6.94 -8.32 -12.26
N PHE A 84 5.93 -8.48 -13.11
CA PHE A 84 6.12 -8.47 -14.56
C PHE A 84 6.57 -7.10 -15.09
N THR A 85 5.98 -6.02 -14.58
CA THR A 85 6.39 -4.66 -14.97
C THR A 85 7.85 -4.41 -14.61
N LEU A 86 8.27 -4.76 -13.39
CA LEU A 86 9.67 -4.59 -12.96
C LEU A 86 10.62 -5.47 -13.78
N SER A 87 10.23 -6.73 -14.04
CA SER A 87 11.01 -7.65 -14.87
C SER A 87 11.20 -7.13 -16.30
N ASP A 88 10.17 -6.52 -16.89
CA ASP A 88 10.27 -5.85 -18.19
C ASP A 88 11.28 -4.70 -18.14
N TYR A 89 11.16 -3.80 -17.16
CA TYR A 89 12.13 -2.70 -16.98
C TYR A 89 13.58 -3.17 -16.80
N PHE A 90 13.81 -4.23 -16.03
CA PHE A 90 15.15 -4.78 -15.80
C PHE A 90 15.75 -5.43 -17.05
N SER A 91 14.93 -6.03 -17.92
CA SER A 91 15.40 -6.77 -19.09
C SER A 91 15.60 -5.91 -20.35
N ARG A 92 15.00 -4.71 -20.42
CA ARG A 92 15.12 -3.79 -21.58
C ARG A 92 16.55 -3.40 -21.96
N GLY A 93 17.48 -3.39 -21.00
CA GLY A 93 18.90 -3.07 -21.24
C GLY A 93 19.77 -4.26 -21.67
N TRP A 94 19.23 -5.48 -21.68
CA TRP A 94 20.03 -6.70 -21.93
C TRP A 94 20.37 -6.91 -23.39
N LEU A 95 19.48 -6.49 -24.29
CA LEU A 95 19.75 -6.47 -25.72
C LEU A 95 20.44 -5.13 -26.01
N GLY A 96 21.76 -5.09 -25.85
CA GLY A 96 22.58 -3.91 -26.13
C GLY A 96 22.15 -3.27 -27.45
N ALA A 97 21.89 -1.96 -27.43
CA ALA A 97 21.34 -1.21 -28.54
C ALA A 97 21.98 -1.65 -29.86
N GLY A 98 21.24 -2.45 -30.63
CA GLY A 98 21.64 -2.90 -31.95
C GLY A 98 21.95 -1.66 -32.78
N THR A 99 23.17 -1.63 -33.30
CA THR A 99 23.78 -0.58 -34.10
C THR A 99 22.78 0.23 -34.94
N PRO A 100 22.89 1.57 -35.00
CA PRO A 100 22.04 2.38 -35.86
C PRO A 100 22.19 1.92 -37.31
N TRP A 101 21.09 1.50 -37.93
CA TRP A 101 21.01 1.13 -39.35
C TRP A 101 21.02 2.36 -40.26
N VAL A 102 21.86 3.36 -39.93
CA VAL A 102 22.05 4.58 -40.71
C VAL A 102 23.50 4.64 -41.18
N ARG A 103 23.76 3.83 -42.20
CA ARG A 103 24.61 4.18 -43.35
C ARG A 103 23.87 3.80 -44.61
#